data_AF-A0AAX4I6H9-F1
#
_entry.id   AF-A0AAX4I6H9-F1
#
_cell.length_a   1.000
_cell.length_b   1.000
_cell.length_c   1.000
_cell.angle_alpha   90.00
_cell.angle_beta   90.00
_cell.angle_gamma   90.00
#
_symmetry.space_group_name_H-M   'P 1'
#
loop_
_entity.id
_entity.type
_entity.pdbx_description
1 polymer ?
#
loop_
_entity_poly.entity_id
_entity_poly.type
_entity_poly.pdbx_seq_one_letter_code
_entity_poly.pdbx_strand_id
1 'polypeptide(L)'
;MVHDPWAVTWAASDTATLTPKLPALTNSVALPTWTPGQVIPDSVYEPPRAHNDGLQISQSAYLFICIGIPLITAAMIGSCIGCCVQSCRKRRREERALAGNSSIKRSSG
;
A
#
# COMPACT_ATOMS: atom_id res chain seq x y z
N MET A 1 -25.73 5.84 -6.80
CA MET A 1 -24.91 5.66 -8.03
C MET A 1 -24.60 7.05 -8.55
N VAL A 2 -23.31 7.39 -8.65
CA VAL A 2 -22.84 8.63 -9.30
C VAL A 2 -22.36 8.21 -10.68
N HIS A 3 -22.74 8.94 -11.72
CA HIS A 3 -22.28 8.69 -13.09
C HIS A 3 -20.85 9.19 -13.27
N ASP A 4 -20.05 8.44 -14.02
CA ASP A 4 -18.73 8.91 -14.44
C ASP A 4 -18.88 10.15 -15.34
N PRO A 5 -18.06 11.20 -15.12
CA PRO A 5 -18.08 12.36 -15.99
C PRO A 5 -17.62 11.96 -17.40
N TRP A 6 -18.38 12.37 -18.41
CA TRP A 6 -17.98 12.21 -19.80
C TRP A 6 -16.93 13.28 -20.14
N ALA A 7 -15.78 12.85 -20.64
CA ALA A 7 -14.73 13.74 -21.12
C ALA A 7 -14.91 13.96 -22.62
N VAL A 8 -14.91 15.23 -23.05
CA VAL A 8 -14.91 15.60 -24.46
C VAL A 8 -13.54 16.07 -24.85
N THR A 9 -12.97 15.47 -25.87
CA THR A 9 -11.74 15.93 -26.51
C THR A 9 -12.06 16.35 -27.94
N TRP A 10 -11.50 17.47 -28.36
CA TRP A 10 -11.65 18.01 -29.71
C TRP A 10 -10.31 17.92 -30.42
N ALA A 11 -10.33 17.67 -31.74
CA ALA A 11 -9.12 17.86 -32.52
C ALA A 11 -8.80 19.36 -32.63
N ALA A 12 -7.52 19.71 -32.77
CA ALA A 12 -7.11 21.10 -32.89
C ALA A 12 -7.79 21.83 -34.06
N SER A 13 -8.07 21.11 -35.16
CA SER A 13 -8.81 21.61 -36.32
C SER A 13 -10.25 22.03 -36.01
N ASP A 14 -10.90 21.34 -35.07
CA ASP A 14 -12.32 21.51 -34.81
C ASP A 14 -12.58 22.76 -33.95
N THR A 15 -11.56 23.22 -33.24
CA THR A 15 -11.67 24.38 -32.33
C THR A 15 -12.01 25.70 -33.02
N ALA A 16 -11.74 25.83 -34.33
CA ALA A 16 -12.02 27.03 -35.09
C ALA A 16 -13.51 27.26 -35.38
N THR A 17 -14.31 26.18 -35.43
CA THR A 17 -15.74 26.22 -35.76
C THR A 17 -16.66 26.07 -34.54
N LEU A 18 -16.08 25.87 -33.35
CA LEU A 18 -16.86 25.73 -32.11
C LEU A 18 -17.50 27.05 -31.69
N THR A 19 -18.78 26.95 -31.36
CA THR A 19 -19.56 28.04 -30.75
C THR A 19 -20.09 27.54 -29.40
N PRO A 20 -19.70 28.16 -28.27
CA PRO A 20 -18.82 29.32 -28.15
C PRO A 20 -17.35 29.00 -28.42
N LYS A 21 -16.59 30.01 -28.87
CA LYS A 21 -15.13 29.89 -29.09
C LYS A 21 -14.45 29.45 -27.80
N LEU A 22 -13.61 28.43 -27.89
CA LEU A 22 -12.81 27.96 -26.76
C LEU A 22 -11.88 29.06 -26.25
N PRO A 23 -11.61 29.09 -24.93
CA PRO A 23 -10.59 29.97 -24.39
C PRO A 23 -9.21 29.58 -24.92
N ALA A 24 -8.39 30.59 -25.22
CA ALA A 24 -6.98 30.37 -25.53
C ALA A 24 -6.26 29.97 -24.25
N LEU A 25 -5.97 28.68 -24.10
CA LEU A 25 -5.12 28.17 -23.02
C LEU A 25 -3.65 28.34 -23.46
N THR A 26 -2.99 29.37 -22.96
CA THR A 26 -1.55 29.63 -23.16
C THR A 26 -0.67 28.63 -22.43
N ASN A 27 -1.18 28.02 -21.35
CA ASN A 27 -0.51 27.01 -20.56
C ASN A 27 -1.41 25.77 -20.43
N SER A 28 -0.81 24.59 -20.24
CA SER A 28 -1.50 23.30 -20.02
C SER A 28 -2.18 23.25 -18.65
N VAL A 29 -3.12 24.17 -18.44
CA VAL A 29 -3.79 24.47 -17.17
C VAL A 29 -5.23 23.96 -17.23
N ALA A 30 -5.67 23.27 -16.19
CA ALA A 30 -7.05 22.85 -16.06
C ALA A 30 -7.91 24.04 -15.60
N LEU A 31 -8.77 24.54 -16.50
CA LEU A 31 -9.70 25.63 -16.20
C LEU A 31 -11.09 25.03 -15.90
N PRO A 32 -11.55 25.01 -14.63
CA PRO A 32 -12.79 24.34 -14.25
C PRO A 32 -14.05 25.06 -14.76
N THR A 33 -13.98 26.38 -14.91
CA THR A 33 -15.10 27.20 -15.39
C THR A 33 -14.58 28.35 -16.25
N TRP A 34 -15.29 28.66 -17.32
CA TRP A 34 -15.00 29.81 -18.18
C TRP A 34 -16.29 30.40 -18.73
N THR A 35 -16.26 31.68 -19.07
CA THR A 35 -17.36 32.36 -19.77
C THR A 35 -16.92 32.82 -21.15
N PRO A 36 -17.80 32.75 -22.18
CA PRO A 36 -17.46 33.22 -23.52
C PRO A 36 -17.05 34.69 -23.52
N GLY A 37 -15.87 35.00 -24.06
CA GLY A 37 -15.30 36.36 -24.12
C GLY A 37 -14.46 36.76 -22.90
N GLN A 38 -14.33 35.91 -21.89
CA GLN A 38 -13.47 36.14 -20.73
C GLN A 38 -11.99 36.08 -21.13
N VAL A 39 -11.24 37.14 -20.80
CA VAL A 39 -9.77 37.14 -20.89
C VAL A 39 -9.23 36.46 -19.63
N ILE A 40 -8.49 35.36 -19.81
CA ILE A 40 -7.88 34.62 -18.71
C ILE A 40 -6.45 35.17 -18.51
N PRO A 41 -6.13 35.78 -17.36
CA PRO A 41 -4.78 36.26 -17.11
C PRO A 41 -3.83 35.08 -16.88
N ASP A 42 -2.65 35.11 -17.49
CA ASP A 42 -1.61 34.08 -17.34
C ASP A 42 -1.16 33.88 -15.88
N SER A 43 -1.35 34.89 -15.03
CA SER A 43 -0.88 34.91 -13.64
C SER A 43 -1.85 34.35 -12.60
N VAL A 44 -3.08 34.01 -12.97
CA VAL A 44 -4.16 33.76 -11.98
C VAL A 44 -4.35 32.28 -11.65
N TYR A 45 -3.73 31.37 -12.39
CA TYR A 45 -3.94 29.94 -12.18
C TYR A 45 -2.63 29.25 -11.77
N GLU A 46 -2.37 29.21 -10.47
CA GLU A 46 -1.48 28.17 -9.96
C GLU A 46 -2.18 26.81 -10.16
N PRO A 47 -1.48 25.78 -10.67
CA PRO A 47 -2.02 24.43 -10.66
C PRO A 47 -2.42 24.09 -9.22
N PRO A 48 -3.49 23.30 -9.00
CA PRO A 48 -3.84 22.83 -7.66
C PRO A 48 -2.57 22.25 -7.03
N ARG A 49 -2.05 22.92 -6.01
CA ARG A 49 -0.93 22.37 -5.23
C ARG A 49 -1.44 21.04 -4.72
N ALA A 50 -0.84 19.95 -5.16
CA ALA A 50 -1.17 18.62 -4.66
C ALA A 50 -1.10 18.72 -3.14
N HIS A 51 -2.27 18.68 -2.49
CA HIS A 51 -2.36 18.68 -1.05
C HIS A 51 -1.76 17.32 -0.67
N ASN A 52 -0.50 17.36 -0.22
CA ASN A 52 0.21 16.22 0.32
C ASN A 52 0.03 16.28 1.84
N ASP A 53 -1.22 16.33 2.28
CA ASP A 53 -1.66 16.26 3.68
C ASP A 53 -1.72 14.80 4.18
N GLY A 54 -1.24 13.84 3.38
CA GLY A 54 -0.88 12.50 3.81
C GLY A 54 0.58 12.43 4.26
N LEU A 55 0.83 11.73 5.37
CA LEU A 55 2.16 11.32 5.80
C LEU A 55 2.91 10.73 4.58
N GLN A 56 3.92 11.44 4.07
CA GLN A 56 4.70 11.10 2.87
C GLN A 56 5.58 9.87 3.15
N ILE A 57 4.97 8.74 3.46
CA ILE A 57 5.63 7.45 3.58
C ILE A 57 5.93 7.00 2.16
N SER A 58 7.19 6.73 1.85
CA SER A 58 7.57 6.15 0.56
C SER A 58 6.75 4.87 0.32
N GLN A 59 6.34 4.65 -0.93
CA GLN A 59 5.55 3.46 -1.31
C GLN A 59 6.19 2.15 -0.81
N SER A 60 7.52 2.10 -0.76
CA SER A 60 8.29 0.98 -0.21
C SER A 60 8.13 0.80 1.29
N ALA A 61 8.13 1.89 2.07
CA ALA A 61 7.91 1.83 3.52
C ALA A 61 6.47 1.42 3.87
N TYR A 62 5.48 1.86 3.08
CA TYR A 62 4.09 1.42 3.25
C TYR A 62 3.94 -0.10 3.07
N LEU A 63 4.51 -0.66 2.00
CA LEU A 63 4.48 -2.11 1.75
C LEU A 63 5.21 -2.90 2.85
N PHE A 64 6.34 -2.39 3.34
CA PHE A 64 7.06 -3.02 4.43
C PHE A 64 6.25 -3.04 5.75
N ILE A 65 5.53 -1.96 6.05
CA ILE A 65 4.67 -1.90 7.24
C ILE A 65 3.49 -2.87 7.11
N CYS A 66 2.79 -2.84 5.98
CA CYS A 66 1.59 -3.66 5.78
C CYS A 66 1.89 -5.16 5.63
N ILE A 67 3.02 -5.54 5.02
CA ILE A 67 3.34 -6.93 4.69
C ILE A 67 4.51 -7.45 5.52
N GLY A 68 5.57 -6.65 5.67
CA GLY A 68 6.78 -7.05 6.39
C GLY A 68 6.54 -7.24 7.89
N ILE A 69 5.89 -6.29 8.56
CA ILE A 69 5.66 -6.37 10.01
C ILE A 69 4.81 -7.60 10.39
N PRO A 70 3.67 -7.90 9.74
CA PRO A 70 2.90 -9.10 10.06
C PRO A 70 3.68 -10.41 9.85
N LEU A 71 4.48 -10.51 8.77
CA LEU A 71 5.29 -11.69 8.50
C LEU A 71 6.37 -11.90 9.56
N ILE A 72 7.12 -10.85 9.91
CA ILE A 72 8.15 -10.90 10.95
C ILE A 72 7.54 -11.26 12.30
N THR A 73 6.41 -10.64 12.64
CA THR A 73 5.72 -10.89 13.91
C THR A 73 5.23 -12.34 14.01
N ALA A 74 4.62 -12.86 12.95
CA ALA A 74 4.18 -14.25 12.89
C ALA A 74 5.35 -15.23 12.99
N ALA A 75 6.47 -14.96 12.30
CA ALA A 75 7.67 -15.79 12.37
C ALA A 75 8.29 -15.80 13.76
N MET A 76 8.37 -14.63 14.43
CA MET A 76 8.89 -14.52 15.79
C MET A 76 8.02 -15.29 16.79
N ILE A 77 6.71 -15.09 16.75
CA ILE A 77 5.77 -15.80 17.63
C ILE A 77 5.81 -17.31 17.38
N GLY A 78 5.78 -17.72 16.09
CA GLY A 78 5.87 -19.12 15.70
C GLY A 78 7.19 -19.76 16.14
N SER A 79 8.31 -19.05 16.02
CA SER A 79 9.62 -19.51 16.49
C SER A 79 9.65 -19.68 18.01
N CYS A 80 9.13 -18.72 18.78
CA CYS A 80 9.06 -18.82 20.24
C CYS A 80 8.24 -20.04 20.67
N ILE A 81 7.04 -20.21 20.11
CA ILE A 81 6.16 -21.36 20.43
C ILE A 81 6.81 -22.67 19.98
N GLY A 82 7.36 -22.71 18.76
CA GLY A 82 8.03 -23.88 18.21
C GLY A 82 9.24 -24.31 19.03
N CYS A 83 10.12 -23.38 19.41
CA CYS A 83 11.29 -23.65 20.25
C CYS A 83 10.89 -24.18 21.62
N CYS A 84 9.86 -23.61 22.26
CA CYS A 84 9.36 -24.09 23.55
C CYS A 84 8.81 -25.51 23.45
N VAL A 85 8.00 -25.82 22.42
CA VAL A 85 7.41 -27.14 22.21
C VAL A 85 8.47 -28.17 21.84
N GLN A 86 9.41 -27.84 20.96
CA GLN A 86 10.49 -28.75 20.56
C GLN A 86 11.44 -29.05 21.73
N SER A 87 11.81 -28.05 22.51
CA SER A 87 12.66 -28.23 23.70
C SER A 87 11.96 -29.09 24.76
N CYS A 88 10.67 -28.85 25.00
CA CYS A 88 9.87 -29.68 25.91
C CYS A 88 9.71 -31.12 25.40
N ARG A 89 9.52 -31.31 24.09
CA ARG A 89 9.45 -32.66 23.47
C ARG A 89 10.78 -33.38 23.54
N LYS A 90 11.89 -32.69 23.31
CA LYS A 90 13.25 -33.24 23.41
C LYS A 90 13.53 -33.69 24.83
N ARG A 91 13.25 -32.84 25.83
CA ARG A 91 13.39 -33.19 27.25
C ARG A 91 12.57 -34.42 27.64
N ARG A 92 11.30 -34.50 27.21
CA ARG A 92 10.46 -35.69 27.45
C ARG A 92 10.99 -36.96 26.78
N ARG A 93 11.69 -36.85 25.64
CA ARG A 93 12.30 -37.99 24.96
C ARG A 93 13.52 -38.49 25.71
N GLU A 94 14.31 -37.58 26.27
CA GLU A 94 15.46 -37.88 27.12
C GLU A 94 15.03 -38.53 28.44
N GLU A 95 13.97 -38.01 29.09
CA GLU A 95 13.38 -38.61 30.30
C GLU A 95 12.85 -40.03 30.05
N ARG A 96 12.20 -40.29 28.92
CA ARG A 96 11.73 -41.63 28.54
C ARG A 96 12.88 -42.59 28.22
N ALA A 97 13.97 -42.11 27.64
CA ALA A 97 15.17 -42.91 27.40
C ALA A 97 15.87 -43.32 28.70
N LEU A 98 15.93 -42.41 29.68
CA LEU A 98 16.47 -42.69 31.02
C LEU A 98 15.56 -43.65 31.83
N ALA A 99 14.23 -43.48 31.74
CA ALA A 99 13.27 -44.38 32.39
C ALA A 99 13.27 -45.80 31.80
N GLY A 100 13.45 -45.94 30.49
CA GLY A 100 13.60 -47.26 29.84
C GLY A 100 14.87 -47.99 30.26
N ASN A 101 15.99 -47.28 30.34
CA ASN A 101 17.28 -47.87 30.74
C ASN A 101 17.31 -48.32 32.22
N SER A 102 16.65 -47.56 33.10
CA SER A 102 16.53 -47.93 34.53
C SER A 102 15.58 -49.10 34.79
N SER A 103 14.59 -49.31 33.92
CA SER A 103 13.68 -50.48 33.99
C SER A 103 14.38 -51.75 33.51
N ILE A 104 15.24 -51.66 32.48
CA ILE A 104 16.05 -52.79 31.99
C ILE A 104 17.09 -53.22 33.03
N LYS A 105 17.78 -52.28 33.68
CA LYS A 105 18.75 -52.61 34.74
C LYS A 105 18.15 -53.33 35.95
N ARG A 106 16.87 -53.10 36.26
CA ARG A 106 16.17 -53.70 37.40
C ARG A 106 15.69 -55.14 37.15
N SER A 107 15.73 -55.62 35.91
CA SER A 107 15.29 -56.97 35.50
C SER A 107 16.43 -57.99 35.41
N SER A 108 17.68 -57.59 35.61
CA SER A 108 18.88 -58.45 35.44
C SER A 108 19.73 -58.63 36.70
N GLY A 109 19.20 -58.31 37.87
CA GLY A 109 19.78 -58.64 39.18
C GLY A 109 18.79 -59.44 40.00
#